data_AF-A0A965AQN6-F1
#
_entry.id   AF-A0A965AQN6-F1
#
_cell.length_a   1.000
_cell.length_b   1.000
_cell.length_c   1.000
_cell.angle_alpha   90.00
_cell.angle_beta   90.00
_cell.angle_gamma   90.00
#
_symmetry.space_group_name_H-M   'P 1'
#
loop_
_entity.id
_entity.type
_entity.pdbx_description
1 polymer ?
#
loop_
_entity_poly.entity_id
_entity_poly.type
_entity_poly.pdbx_seq_one_letter_code
_entity_poly.pdbx_strand_id
1 'polypeptide(L)' 'MDLGIEGKRALLLAASGGLGFASALALAREGVRVCVSGSNGDR' A
#
# COMPACT_ATOMS: atom_id res chain seq x y z
N MET A 1 0.67 -17.31 0.15
CA MET A 1 1.79 -17.78 -0.73
C MET A 1 3.03 -17.05 -0.27
N ASP A 2 4.24 -17.54 -0.53
CA ASP A 2 5.45 -16.76 -0.22
C ASP A 2 5.85 -15.93 -1.45
N LEU A 3 5.74 -14.60 -1.31
CA LEU A 3 6.09 -13.63 -2.34
C LEU A 3 7.53 -13.09 -2.20
N GLY A 4 8.23 -13.39 -1.09
CA GLY A 4 9.58 -12.86 -0.83
C GLY A 4 9.65 -11.34 -0.67
N ILE A 5 8.54 -10.69 -0.30
CA ILE A 5 8.44 -9.23 -0.15
C ILE A 5 8.27 -8.76 1.30
N GLU A 6 8.23 -9.67 2.26
CA GLU A 6 8.13 -9.34 3.68
C GLU A 6 9.24 -8.36 4.11
N GLY A 7 8.89 -7.35 4.91
CA GLY A 7 9.81 -6.37 5.45
C GLY A 7 10.30 -5.29 4.46
N LYS A 8 10.01 -5.45 3.16
CA LYS A 8 10.28 -4.43 2.13
C LYS A 8 9.41 -3.18 2.34
N ARG A 9 9.71 -2.13 1.58
CA ARG A 9 8.98 -0.86 1.60
C ARG A 9 8.33 -0.60 0.25
N ALA A 10 7.09 -0.11 0.27
CA ALA A 10 6.36 0.28 -0.95
C ALA A 10 5.72 1.66 -0.78
N LEU A 11 5.85 2.50 -1.81
CA LEU A 11 5.12 3.76 -1.95
C LEU A 11 4.08 3.60 -3.05
N LEU A 12 2.81 3.82 -2.72
CA LEU A 12 1.71 3.76 -3.67
C LEU A 12 1.12 5.15 -3.87
N LEU A 13 1.13 5.61 -5.12
CA LEU A 13 0.57 6.90 -5.50
C LEU A 13 -0.93 6.78 -5.79
N ALA A 14 -1.70 7.82 -5.49
CA ALA A 14 -3.15 7.87 -5.68
C ALA A 14 -3.88 6.67 -5.01
N ALA A 15 -3.44 6.32 -3.80
CA ALA A 15 -3.88 5.14 -3.07
C ALA A 15 -4.72 5.46 -1.82
N SER A 16 -5.33 6.65 -1.77
CA SER A 16 -6.24 7.05 -0.69
C SER A 16 -7.61 6.34 -0.74
N GLY A 17 -7.89 5.52 -1.76
CA GLY A 17 -9.12 4.74 -1.89
C GLY A 17 -9.12 3.78 -3.07
N GLY A 18 -10.25 3.11 -3.28
CA GLY A 18 -10.48 2.22 -4.43
C GLY A 18 -9.42 1.13 -4.58
N LEU A 19 -9.00 0.89 -5.83
CA LEU A 19 -8.03 -0.15 -6.15
C LEU A 19 -6.64 0.15 -5.56
N GLY A 20 -6.21 1.41 -5.52
CA GLY A 20 -4.91 1.78 -4.94
C GLY A 20 -4.82 1.41 -3.47
N PHE A 21 -5.89 1.68 -2.71
CA PHE A 21 -5.98 1.28 -1.30
C PHE A 21 -6.08 -0.24 -1.12
N ALA A 22 -6.85 -0.93 -1.98
CA ALA A 22 -6.93 -2.40 -1.94
C ALA A 22 -5.56 -3.05 -2.19
N SER A 23 -4.77 -2.52 -3.14
CA SER A 23 -3.40 -2.94 -3.40
C SER A 23 -2.47 -2.66 -2.21
N ALA A 24 -2.58 -1.49 -1.58
CA ALA A 24 -1.83 -1.16 -0.36
C ALA A 24 -2.13 -2.16 0.77
N LEU A 25 -3.40 -2.50 0.98
CA LEU A 25 -3.82 -3.47 1.99
C LEU A 25 -3.31 -4.88 1.70
N ALA A 26 -3.33 -5.29 0.43
CA ALA A 26 -2.76 -6.59 0.02
C ALA A 26 -1.26 -6.66 0.33
N LEU A 27 -0.48 -5.63 -0.03
CA LEU A 27 0.95 -5.58 0.27
C LEU A 27 1.23 -5.57 1.78
N ALA A 28 0.45 -4.82 2.55
CA ALA A 28 0.59 -4.78 4.01
C ALA A 28 0.34 -6.14 4.65
N ARG A 29 -0.63 -6.93 4.14
CA ARG A 29 -0.89 -8.30 4.60
C ARG A 29 0.27 -9.26 4.34
N GLU A 30 1.07 -8.99 3.31
CA GLU A 30 2.29 -9.72 2.98
C GLU A 30 3.52 -9.19 3.77
N GLY A 31 3.31 -8.35 4.79
CA GLY A 31 4.37 -7.84 5.67
C GLY A 31 5.19 -6.69 5.09
N VAL A 32 4.73 -6.07 4.00
CA VAL A 32 5.38 -4.89 3.41
C VAL A 32 5.05 -3.65 4.25
N ARG A 33 6.04 -2.79 4.50
CA ARG A 33 5.83 -1.44 5.05
C ARG A 33 5.33 -0.50 3.95
N VAL A 34 4.07 -0.09 4.05
CA VAL A 34 3.40 0.68 2.99
C VAL A 34 3.27 2.16 3.36
N CYS A 35 3.54 3.02 2.40
CA CYS A 35 3.18 4.44 2.41
C CYS A 35 2.22 4.71 1.24
N VAL A 36 1.17 5.48 1.47
CA VAL A 36 0.19 5.86 0.44
C VAL A 36 0.19 7.37 0.27
N SER A 37 -0.07 7.84 -0.96
CA SER A 37 -0.35 9.25 -1.22
C SER A 37 -1.77 9.47 -1.75
N GLY A 38 -2.30 10.65 -1.46
CA GLY A 38 -3.57 11.16 -1.98
C GLY A 38 -3.43 12.64 -2.32
N SER A 39 -4.32 13.16 -3.14
CA SER A 39 -4.37 14.59 -3.50
C SER A 39 -5.25 15.42 -2.56
N ASN A 40 -6.01 14.77 -1.67
CA ASN A 40 -6.88 15.43 -0.70
C ASN A 40 -6.27 15.33 0.70
N GLY A 41 -5.88 16.46 1.30
CA GLY A 41 -5.21 16.48 2.60
C GLY A 41 -6.10 16.08 3.78
N ASP A 42 -7.42 16.18 3.61
CA ASP A 42 -8.40 15.80 4.64
C ASP A 42 -8.65 14.28 4.70
N ARG A 43 -8.02 13.49 3.82
CA ARG A 43 -8.29 12.06 3.64
C ARG A 43 -7.04 11.20 3.75
#